data_AF-A0A9Q1BVT2-F1
#
_entry.id   AF-A0A9Q1BVT2-F1
#
_cell.length_a   1.000
_cell.length_b   1.000
_cell.length_c   1.000
_cell.angle_alpha   90.00
_cell.angle_beta   90.00
_cell.angle_gamma   90.00
#
_symmetry.space_group_name_H-M   'P 1'
#
loop_
_entity.id
_entity.type
_entity.pdbx_description
1 polymer ?
#
loop_
_entity_poly.entity_id
_entity_poly.type
_entity_poly.pdbx_seq_one_letter_code
_entity_poly.pdbx_strand_id
1 'polypeptide(L)'
;MKPEKTRIVFDCASKFQNVSLNDEVYQGPDLTNKLLGVLMRFRQNHIAIMADIRAMFHQVKVSPGDQDVLRFLWWPSNDMSKQPDVYRMGVHLFGGTWSPSCCNYALQRTADDNQEDYHSETIRTVKRNFYVDDCLKSVGNVQDAERLYTELTELLSRGGFVLAKWLSNSPSLMNRIPDEHKCKSAKGVDFSYEALPVERALGICWHVEEDCFSYISLCSRTNLTQNVVY
;
A
#
# COMPACT_ATOMS: atom_id res chain seq x y z
N MET A 1 -9.69 -10.35 -5.34
CA MET A 1 -9.90 -9.02 -5.97
C MET A 1 -11.30 -8.53 -5.58
N LYS A 2 -11.47 -7.24 -5.24
CA LYS A 2 -12.81 -6.66 -5.01
C LYS A 2 -13.43 -6.37 -6.39
N PRO A 3 -14.60 -6.94 -6.75
CA PRO A 3 -15.14 -6.91 -8.11
C PRO A 3 -15.65 -5.52 -8.59
N GLU A 4 -15.77 -4.53 -7.73
CA GLU A 4 -16.51 -3.29 -8.06
C GLU A 4 -15.65 -2.06 -8.39
N LYS A 5 -14.32 -2.19 -8.47
CA LYS A 5 -13.45 -1.04 -8.81
C LYS A 5 -12.48 -1.38 -9.93
N THR A 6 -12.74 -0.84 -11.12
CA THR A 6 -11.79 -0.86 -12.24
C THR A 6 -10.49 -0.20 -11.81
N ARG A 7 -9.37 -0.89 -12.03
CA ARG A 7 -8.02 -0.38 -11.79
C ARG A 7 -7.34 -0.22 -13.14
N ILE A 8 -6.78 0.97 -13.37
CA ILE A 8 -5.91 1.20 -14.52
C ILE A 8 -4.57 0.53 -14.21
N VAL A 9 -4.11 -0.33 -15.11
CA VAL A 9 -2.80 -1.00 -15.03
C VAL A 9 -2.04 -0.64 -16.30
N PHE A 10 -0.80 -0.21 -16.13
CA PHE A 10 0.09 0.09 -17.24
C PHE A 10 0.97 -1.13 -17.48
N ASP A 11 0.88 -1.71 -18.67
CA ASP A 11 1.67 -2.89 -19.03
C ASP A 11 3.03 -2.47 -19.60
N CYS A 12 4.00 -2.23 -18.71
CA CYS A 12 5.38 -1.94 -19.09
C CYS A 12 6.17 -3.18 -19.56
N ALA A 13 5.58 -4.38 -19.47
CA ALA A 13 6.18 -5.62 -19.96
C ALA A 13 5.72 -5.96 -21.39
N SER A 14 4.70 -5.26 -21.90
CA SER A 14 4.25 -5.39 -23.29
C SER A 14 5.40 -5.11 -24.26
N LYS A 15 5.59 -6.03 -25.21
CA LYS A 15 6.70 -6.00 -26.16
C LYS A 15 6.26 -5.42 -27.50
N PHE A 16 7.08 -4.53 -28.03
CA PHE A 16 7.05 -4.11 -29.42
C PHE A 16 8.43 -4.35 -30.03
N GLN A 17 8.48 -5.03 -31.18
CA GLN A 17 9.75 -5.43 -31.80
C GLN A 17 10.69 -6.17 -30.81
N ASN A 18 10.13 -7.09 -30.01
CA ASN A 18 10.79 -7.87 -28.96
C ASN A 18 11.36 -7.11 -27.76
N VAL A 19 11.14 -5.80 -27.66
CA VAL A 19 11.60 -4.95 -26.55
C VAL A 19 10.39 -4.40 -25.79
N SER A 20 10.46 -4.42 -24.46
CA SER A 20 9.51 -3.74 -23.57
C SER A 20 10.20 -2.62 -22.80
N LEU A 21 9.42 -1.72 -22.21
CA LEU A 21 9.99 -0.67 -21.35
C LEU A 21 10.73 -1.28 -20.14
N ASN A 22 10.21 -2.38 -19.58
CA ASN A 22 10.86 -3.08 -18.48
C ASN A 22 12.19 -3.75 -18.87
N ASP A 23 12.43 -4.03 -20.15
CA ASP A 23 13.71 -4.57 -20.63
C ASP A 23 14.80 -3.48 -20.69
N GLU A 24 14.42 -2.22 -20.90
CA GLU A 24 15.34 -1.08 -21.14
C GLU A 24 15.54 -0.18 -19.92
N VAL A 25 14.83 -0.43 -18.82
CA VAL A 25 14.91 0.39 -17.60
C VAL A 25 15.55 -0.41 -16.46
N TYR A 26 16.48 0.24 -15.77
CA TYR A 26 17.09 -0.34 -14.57
C TYR A 26 16.08 -0.43 -13.42
N GLN A 27 15.86 -1.64 -12.90
CA GLN A 27 14.91 -1.91 -11.81
C GLN A 27 15.26 -1.16 -10.50
N GLY A 28 16.53 -0.83 -10.28
CA GLY A 28 16.99 -0.32 -8.99
C GLY A 28 17.09 -1.40 -7.91
N PRO A 29 17.60 -1.04 -6.72
CA PRO A 29 17.70 -1.97 -5.60
C PRO A 29 16.32 -2.38 -5.05
N ASP A 30 16.22 -3.63 -4.56
CA ASP A 30 15.06 -4.08 -3.78
C ASP A 30 15.12 -3.47 -2.36
N LEU A 31 14.36 -2.39 -2.17
CA LEU A 31 14.22 -1.70 -0.89
C LEU A 31 13.00 -2.19 -0.08
N THR A 32 12.30 -3.23 -0.56
CA THR A 32 11.08 -3.74 0.07
C THR A 32 11.43 -4.58 1.29
N ASN A 33 10.77 -4.30 2.42
CA ASN A 33 10.90 -5.18 3.57
C ASN A 33 10.40 -6.59 3.24
N LYS A 34 11.07 -7.62 3.77
CA LYS A 34 10.59 -8.99 3.62
C LYS A 34 9.24 -9.16 4.32
N LEU A 35 8.27 -9.70 3.59
CA LEU A 35 6.89 -9.92 4.06
C LEU A 35 6.85 -10.60 5.43
N LEU A 36 7.59 -11.70 5.58
CA LEU A 36 7.66 -12.45 6.84
C LEU A 36 8.15 -11.56 8.01
N GLY A 37 9.14 -10.71 7.76
CA GLY A 37 9.67 -9.80 8.78
C GLY A 37 8.64 -8.76 9.22
N VAL A 38 7.85 -8.23 8.28
CA VAL A 38 6.77 -7.28 8.59
C VAL A 38 5.69 -7.98 9.42
N LEU A 39 5.24 -9.16 9.00
CA LEU A 39 4.24 -9.95 9.74
C LEU A 39 4.72 -10.35 11.15
N MET A 40 5.97 -10.76 11.30
CA MET A 40 6.55 -11.04 12.61
C MET A 40 6.53 -9.81 13.52
N ARG A 41 6.97 -8.64 13.02
CA ARG A 41 6.92 -7.37 13.78
C ARG A 41 5.50 -6.94 14.12
N PHE A 42 4.54 -7.23 13.26
CA PHE A 42 3.14 -6.94 13.51
C PHE A 42 2.58 -7.77 14.68
N ARG A 43 3.06 -9.00 14.89
CA ARG A 43 2.64 -9.86 16.00
C ARG A 43 3.49 -9.73 17.28
N GLN A 44 4.45 -8.81 17.33
CA GLN A 44 5.38 -8.71 18.47
C GLN A 44 4.75 -8.15 19.75
N ASN A 45 3.70 -7.34 19.65
CA ASN A 45 3.03 -6.72 20.78
C ASN A 45 1.50 -6.83 20.62
N HIS A 46 0.77 -6.42 21.67
CA HIS A 46 -0.68 -6.63 21.77
C HIS A 46 -1.53 -5.50 21.18
N ILE A 47 -1.02 -4.28 20.98
CA ILE A 47 -1.75 -3.25 20.24
C ILE A 47 -1.23 -3.21 18.80
N ALA A 48 -2.03 -3.75 17.89
CA ALA A 48 -1.74 -3.83 16.47
C ALA A 48 -2.39 -2.66 15.71
N ILE A 49 -1.66 -2.12 14.73
CA ILE A 49 -2.05 -0.97 13.91
C ILE A 49 -1.71 -1.27 12.46
N MET A 50 -2.68 -1.03 11.59
CA MET A 50 -2.55 -1.10 10.14
C MET A 50 -2.95 0.21 9.48
N ALA A 51 -2.30 0.54 8.38
CA ALA A 51 -2.66 1.62 7.47
C ALA A 51 -2.10 1.34 6.06
N ASP A 52 -2.60 2.02 5.04
CA ASP A 52 -2.01 2.02 3.69
C ASP A 52 -1.66 3.43 3.22
N ILE A 53 -0.67 3.56 2.36
CA ILE A 53 -0.40 4.79 1.62
C ILE A 53 -1.32 4.85 0.40
N ARG A 54 -2.21 5.83 0.36
CA ARG A 54 -3.22 5.98 -0.69
C ARG A 54 -2.59 6.15 -2.08
N ALA A 55 -2.60 5.12 -2.90
CA ALA A 55 -2.05 5.19 -4.26
C ALA A 55 -0.57 5.65 -4.28
N MET A 56 0.25 5.06 -3.40
CA MET A 56 1.66 5.39 -3.15
C MET A 56 2.46 5.81 -4.40
N PHE A 57 2.42 5.03 -5.48
CA PHE A 57 3.20 5.32 -6.69
C PHE A 57 2.83 6.66 -7.34
N HIS A 58 1.54 7.03 -7.32
CA HIS A 58 1.08 8.30 -7.89
C HIS A 58 1.45 9.52 -7.03
N GLN A 59 2.02 9.32 -5.84
CA GLN A 59 2.48 10.40 -4.96
C GLN A 59 3.96 10.72 -5.15
N VAL A 60 4.68 9.92 -5.95
CA VAL A 60 6.11 10.13 -6.26
C VAL A 60 6.25 10.58 -7.70
N LYS A 61 6.86 11.76 -7.90
CA LYS A 61 7.04 12.35 -9.24
C LYS A 61 8.16 11.68 -10.01
N VAL A 62 7.96 11.50 -11.31
CA VAL A 62 9.00 11.10 -12.26
C VAL A 62 9.70 12.37 -12.76
N SER A 63 11.03 12.29 -12.93
CA SER A 63 11.84 13.40 -13.43
C SER A 63 11.31 13.87 -14.81
N PRO A 64 11.23 15.18 -15.10
CA PRO A 64 10.69 15.64 -16.38
C PRO A 64 11.37 15.04 -17.63
N GLY A 65 12.66 14.67 -17.53
CA GLY A 65 13.41 14.03 -18.61
C GLY A 65 12.96 12.61 -18.92
N ASP A 66 12.47 11.88 -17.91
CA ASP A 66 12.06 10.48 -18.04
C ASP A 66 10.56 10.31 -18.31
N GLN A 67 9.76 11.36 -18.16
CA GLN A 67 8.31 11.25 -18.34
C GLN A 67 7.92 10.87 -19.78
N ASP A 68 8.77 11.17 -20.77
CA ASP A 68 8.43 10.94 -22.18
C ASP A 68 8.31 9.46 -22.55
N VAL A 69 9.03 8.59 -21.85
CA VAL A 69 8.92 7.13 -22.02
C VAL A 69 7.68 6.55 -21.32
N LEU A 70 6.94 7.36 -20.56
CA LEU A 70 5.71 6.98 -19.85
C LEU A 70 4.45 7.55 -20.52
N ARG A 71 4.49 7.71 -21.85
CA ARG A 71 3.31 8.09 -22.64
C ARG A 71 2.31 6.95 -22.70
N PHE A 72 1.03 7.30 -22.70
CA PHE A 72 -0.06 6.35 -22.92
C PHE A 72 -1.15 6.96 -23.80
N LEU A 73 -1.84 6.09 -24.51
CA LEU A 73 -2.94 6.44 -25.39
C LEU A 73 -4.26 6.33 -24.63
N TRP A 74 -5.17 7.27 -24.86
CA TRP A 74 -6.49 7.28 -24.25
C TRP A 74 -7.56 7.51 -25.32
N TRP A 75 -8.56 6.63 -25.36
CA TRP A 75 -9.71 6.78 -26.25
C TRP A 75 -10.93 7.29 -25.47
N PRO A 76 -11.35 8.55 -25.67
CA PRO A 76 -12.54 9.09 -25.03
C PRO A 76 -13.77 8.22 -25.32
N SER A 77 -14.59 8.00 -24.29
CA SER A 77 -15.79 7.15 -24.35
C SER A 77 -15.53 5.71 -24.81
N ASN A 78 -14.28 5.24 -24.71
CA ASN A 78 -13.85 3.90 -25.15
C ASN A 78 -14.11 3.64 -26.65
N ASP A 79 -14.09 4.69 -27.47
CA ASP A 79 -14.32 4.60 -28.92
C ASP A 79 -12.98 4.49 -29.67
N MET A 80 -12.54 3.25 -29.92
CA MET A 80 -11.28 2.94 -30.61
C MET A 80 -11.25 3.33 -32.10
N SER A 81 -12.39 3.76 -32.67
CA SER A 81 -12.42 4.25 -34.06
C SER A 81 -11.89 5.69 -34.20
N LYS A 82 -11.86 6.44 -33.10
CA LYS A 82 -11.33 7.80 -33.04
C LYS A 82 -9.82 7.82 -32.83
N GLN A 83 -9.18 8.94 -33.17
CA GLN A 83 -7.79 9.17 -32.79
C GLN A 83 -7.67 9.24 -31.25
N PRO A 84 -6.70 8.53 -30.64
CA PRO A 84 -6.46 8.63 -29.22
C PRO A 84 -5.84 9.98 -28.85
N ASP A 85 -6.17 10.44 -27.65
CA ASP A 85 -5.37 11.45 -26.96
C ASP A 85 -4.07 10.80 -26.47
N VAL A 86 -2.97 11.56 -26.49
CA VAL A 86 -1.67 11.13 -25.95
C VAL A 86 -1.43 11.87 -24.64
N TYR A 87 -1.35 11.11 -23.55
CA TYR A 87 -1.01 11.63 -22.23
C TYR A 87 0.39 11.19 -21.82
N ARG A 88 0.98 11.94 -20.89
CA ARG A 88 2.29 11.65 -20.31
C ARG A 88 2.16 11.48 -18.81
N MET A 89 2.62 10.35 -18.28
CA MET A 89 2.59 10.12 -16.84
C MET A 89 3.68 10.94 -16.14
N GLY A 90 3.29 11.80 -15.19
CA GLY A 90 4.20 12.63 -14.40
C GLY A 90 4.66 12.00 -13.07
N VAL A 91 4.14 10.84 -12.73
CA VAL A 91 4.33 10.15 -11.45
C VAL A 91 4.63 8.67 -11.68
N HIS A 92 5.14 7.97 -10.66
CA HIS A 92 5.41 6.55 -10.80
C HIS A 92 4.10 5.77 -10.97
N LEU A 93 4.16 4.71 -11.79
CA LEU A 93 3.03 3.87 -12.16
C LEU A 93 3.21 2.44 -11.68
N PHE A 94 2.09 1.74 -11.51
CA PHE A 94 2.08 0.30 -11.29
C PHE A 94 2.36 -0.43 -12.61
N GLY A 95 3.33 -1.36 -12.61
CA GLY A 95 3.73 -2.17 -13.77
C GLY A 95 5.18 -1.94 -14.23
N GLY A 96 5.77 -0.80 -13.89
CA GLY A 96 7.18 -0.52 -14.13
C GLY A 96 8.08 -1.18 -13.09
N THR A 97 9.13 -1.88 -13.53
CA THR A 97 10.08 -2.58 -12.64
C THR A 97 10.82 -1.64 -11.69
N TRP A 98 11.09 -0.40 -12.09
CA TRP A 98 11.80 0.61 -11.30
C TRP A 98 10.93 1.31 -10.24
N SER A 99 9.61 1.40 -10.48
CA SER A 99 8.69 2.18 -9.65
C SER A 99 8.74 1.80 -8.16
N PRO A 100 8.75 0.51 -7.77
CA PRO A 100 8.85 0.12 -6.37
C PRO A 100 10.14 0.63 -5.69
N SER A 101 11.27 0.59 -6.39
CA SER A 101 12.55 1.07 -5.85
C SER A 101 12.51 2.57 -5.59
N CYS A 102 12.08 3.36 -6.58
CA CYS A 102 11.96 4.81 -6.46
C CYS A 102 10.99 5.23 -5.35
N CYS A 103 9.83 4.57 -5.26
CA CYS A 103 8.81 4.93 -4.28
C CYS A 103 9.20 4.54 -2.85
N ASN A 104 9.81 3.36 -2.66
CA ASN A 104 10.34 2.97 -1.36
C ASN A 104 11.49 3.88 -0.93
N TYR A 105 12.36 4.27 -1.87
CA TYR A 105 13.43 5.23 -1.59
C TYR A 105 12.85 6.57 -1.12
N ALA A 106 11.87 7.14 -1.82
CA ALA A 106 11.22 8.39 -1.41
C ALA A 106 10.56 8.29 -0.02
N LEU A 107 9.93 7.16 0.29
CA LEU A 107 9.34 6.89 1.60
C LEU A 107 10.41 6.84 2.71
N GLN A 108 11.49 6.08 2.51
CA GLN A 108 12.59 5.99 3.47
C GLN A 108 13.32 7.33 3.64
N ARG A 109 13.51 8.05 2.52
CA ARG A 109 14.15 9.36 2.51
C ARG A 109 13.35 10.39 3.30
N THR A 110 12.01 10.34 3.21
CA THR A 110 11.13 11.17 4.06
C THR A 110 11.42 10.96 5.54
N ALA A 111 11.63 9.71 5.97
CA ALA A 111 11.99 9.40 7.36
C ALA A 111 13.41 9.87 7.71
N ASP A 112 14.38 9.70 6.81
CA ASP A 112 15.76 10.14 7.03
C ASP A 112 15.88 11.67 7.18
N ASP A 113 15.22 12.41 6.29
CA ASP A 113 15.29 13.88 6.26
C ASP A 113 14.60 14.54 7.46
N ASN A 114 13.76 13.80 8.20
CA ASN A 114 13.01 14.31 9.36
C ASN A 114 13.33 13.54 10.65
N GLN A 115 14.40 12.74 10.68
CA GLN A 115 14.64 11.79 11.78
C GLN A 115 14.87 12.45 13.15
N GLU A 116 15.30 13.72 13.17
CA GLU A 116 15.55 14.48 14.40
C GLU A 116 14.27 15.06 15.01
N ASP A 117 13.21 15.22 14.21
CA ASP A 117 11.95 15.85 14.63
C ASP A 117 10.95 14.85 15.25
N TYR A 118 11.15 13.55 15.02
CA TYR A 118 10.18 12.52 15.40
C TYR A 118 10.79 11.44 16.28
N HIS A 119 9.93 10.73 17.01
CA HIS A 119 10.38 9.64 17.85
C HIS A 119 11.06 8.55 17.02
N SER A 120 12.17 8.00 17.54
CA SER A 120 12.97 6.97 16.85
C SER A 120 12.15 5.75 16.42
N GLU A 121 11.10 5.41 17.17
CA GLU A 121 10.18 4.34 16.80
C GLU A 121 9.35 4.66 15.56
N THR A 122 8.95 5.91 15.36
CA THR A 122 8.21 6.37 14.17
C THR A 122 9.09 6.23 12.94
N ILE A 123 10.34 6.72 13.03
CA ILE A 123 11.35 6.58 11.96
C ILE A 123 11.61 5.10 11.64
N ARG A 124 11.79 4.28 12.67
CA ARG A 124 11.98 2.83 12.53
C ARG A 124 10.76 2.14 11.91
N THR A 125 9.55 2.62 12.20
CA THR A 125 8.31 2.08 11.64
C THR A 125 8.26 2.32 10.13
N VAL A 126 8.59 3.52 9.65
CA VAL A 126 8.67 3.79 8.20
C VAL A 126 9.68 2.85 7.53
N LYS A 127 10.86 2.68 8.13
CA LYS A 127 11.94 1.86 7.55
C LYS A 127 11.66 0.36 7.56
N ARG A 128 10.94 -0.16 8.57
CA ARG A 128 10.86 -1.62 8.82
C ARG A 128 9.46 -2.20 8.77
N ASN A 129 8.40 -1.42 8.81
CA ASN A 129 7.04 -1.92 8.98
C ASN A 129 6.13 -1.74 7.75
N PHE A 130 6.65 -1.11 6.70
CA PHE A 130 5.99 -1.07 5.40
C PHE A 130 6.35 -2.27 4.54
N TYR A 131 5.34 -2.92 3.96
CA TYR A 131 5.46 -3.80 2.81
C TYR A 131 4.83 -3.08 1.60
N VAL A 132 5.69 -2.44 0.79
CA VAL A 132 5.25 -1.49 -0.24
C VAL A 132 4.39 -0.37 0.39
N ASP A 133 3.10 -0.30 0.09
CA ASP A 133 2.18 0.73 0.59
C ASP A 133 1.52 0.37 1.92
N ASP A 134 1.56 -0.89 2.35
CA ASP A 134 0.90 -1.37 3.57
C ASP A 134 1.82 -1.27 4.80
N CYS A 135 1.42 -0.50 5.81
CA CYS A 135 2.07 -0.41 7.11
C CYS A 135 1.44 -1.37 8.11
N LEU A 136 2.23 -2.26 8.70
CA LEU A 136 1.80 -3.15 9.77
C LEU A 136 2.74 -3.03 10.97
N LYS A 137 2.24 -2.52 12.10
CA LYS A 137 3.01 -2.31 13.33
C LYS A 137 2.24 -2.81 14.55
N SER A 138 2.95 -3.27 15.58
CA SER A 138 2.39 -3.36 16.91
C SER A 138 3.28 -2.70 17.97
N VAL A 139 2.64 -2.27 19.05
CA VAL A 139 3.23 -1.58 20.21
C VAL A 139 2.64 -2.09 21.51
N GLY A 140 3.33 -1.80 22.62
CA GLY A 140 3.04 -2.36 23.93
C GLY A 140 1.97 -1.61 24.74
N ASN A 141 1.38 -0.53 24.23
CA ASN A 141 0.27 0.16 24.89
C ASN A 141 -0.44 1.10 23.90
N VAL A 142 -1.61 1.59 24.30
CA VAL A 142 -2.46 2.46 23.47
C VAL A 142 -1.81 3.84 23.27
N GLN A 143 -1.10 4.37 24.26
CA GLN A 143 -0.47 5.69 24.17
C GLN A 143 0.62 5.73 23.08
N ASP A 144 1.44 4.67 22.98
CA ASP A 144 2.41 4.51 21.90
C ASP A 144 1.72 4.38 20.54
N ALA A 145 0.57 3.72 20.50
CA ALA A 145 -0.22 3.55 19.28
C ALA A 145 -0.80 4.89 18.82
N GLU A 146 -1.27 5.70 19.76
CA GLU A 146 -1.78 7.04 19.52
C GLU A 146 -0.69 7.99 19.03
N ARG A 147 0.47 7.98 19.68
CA ARG A 147 1.65 8.74 19.23
C ARG A 147 2.05 8.33 17.81
N LEU A 148 2.16 7.02 17.55
CA LEU A 148 2.50 6.53 16.21
C LEU A 148 1.50 6.95 15.15
N TYR A 149 0.20 6.88 15.44
CA TYR A 149 -0.82 7.37 14.50
C TYR A 149 -0.58 8.84 14.13
N THR A 150 -0.39 9.70 15.13
CA THR A 150 -0.20 11.13 14.94
C THR A 150 1.12 11.43 14.22
N GLU A 151 2.24 10.91 14.72
CA GLU A 151 3.57 11.17 14.15
C GLU A 151 3.74 10.57 12.75
N LEU A 152 3.24 9.35 12.48
CA LEU A 152 3.32 8.78 11.13
C LEU A 152 2.52 9.57 10.12
N THR A 153 1.32 10.02 10.50
CA THR A 153 0.48 10.84 9.62
C THR A 153 1.16 12.17 9.30
N GLU A 154 1.73 12.83 10.31
CA GLU A 154 2.45 14.10 10.13
C GLU A 154 3.74 13.91 9.31
N LEU A 155 4.61 12.99 9.72
CA LEU A 155 5.87 12.69 9.07
C LEU A 155 5.69 12.36 7.59
N LEU A 156 4.77 11.44 7.27
CA LEU A 156 4.56 11.03 5.89
C LEU A 156 3.92 12.15 5.06
N SER A 157 3.08 13.01 5.65
CA SER A 157 2.54 14.17 4.96
C SER A 157 3.61 15.17 4.50
N ARG A 158 4.73 15.29 5.23
CA ARG A 158 5.89 16.11 4.81
C ARG A 158 6.55 15.60 3.54
N GLY A 159 6.54 14.28 3.32
CA GLY A 159 6.97 13.63 2.08
C GLY A 159 5.91 13.64 0.97
N GLY A 160 4.74 14.25 1.21
CA GLY A 160 3.59 14.18 0.31
C GLY A 160 2.81 12.87 0.39
N PHE A 161 3.15 11.99 1.33
CA PHE A 161 2.52 10.70 1.51
C PHE A 161 1.25 10.78 2.37
N VAL A 162 0.13 10.26 1.85
CA VAL A 162 -1.16 10.25 2.57
C VAL A 162 -1.48 8.85 3.07
N LEU A 163 -1.44 8.68 4.40
CA LEU A 163 -1.90 7.46 5.06
C LEU A 163 -3.43 7.40 5.13
N ALA A 164 -3.98 6.22 4.90
CA ALA A 164 -5.39 5.94 4.88
C ALA A 164 -5.69 4.51 5.39
N LYS A 165 -6.98 4.19 5.45
CA LYS A 165 -7.52 2.89 5.89
C LYS A 165 -6.92 2.39 7.21
N TRP A 166 -6.80 3.29 8.16
CA TRP A 166 -6.36 2.95 9.49
C TRP A 166 -7.27 1.91 10.14
N LEU A 167 -6.65 0.96 10.83
CA LEU A 167 -7.33 -0.08 11.60
C LEU A 167 -6.44 -0.50 12.77
N SER A 168 -7.05 -0.78 13.92
CA SER A 168 -6.37 -1.27 15.11
C SER A 168 -7.28 -2.18 15.90
N ASN A 169 -6.68 -3.09 16.67
CA ASN A 169 -7.39 -3.88 17.67
C ASN A 169 -7.68 -3.13 18.98
N SER A 170 -7.35 -1.84 19.06
CA SER A 170 -7.70 -0.99 20.19
C SER A 170 -8.94 -0.13 19.88
N PRO A 171 -10.09 -0.39 20.50
CA PRO A 171 -11.27 0.47 20.39
C PRO A 171 -11.00 1.93 20.76
N SER A 172 -10.18 2.16 21.79
CA SER A 172 -9.78 3.51 22.23
C SER A 172 -9.08 4.28 21.11
N LEU A 173 -8.11 3.64 20.44
CA LEU A 173 -7.44 4.26 19.29
C LEU A 173 -8.42 4.48 18.14
N MET A 174 -9.25 3.48 17.83
CA MET A 174 -10.21 3.56 16.73
C MET A 174 -11.24 4.69 16.94
N ASN A 175 -11.65 4.98 18.17
CA ASN A 175 -12.53 6.11 18.48
C ASN A 175 -11.85 7.48 18.29
N ARG A 176 -10.51 7.55 18.41
CA ARG A 176 -9.75 8.80 18.22
C ARG A 176 -9.44 9.11 16.76
N ILE A 177 -9.34 8.09 15.91
CA ILE A 177 -9.05 8.26 14.48
C ILE A 177 -10.30 8.84 13.78
N PRO A 178 -10.19 9.91 12.96
CA PRO A 178 -11.32 10.41 12.17
C PRO A 178 -11.85 9.36 11.19
N ASP A 179 -13.16 9.32 10.99
CA ASP A 179 -13.84 8.33 10.17
C ASP A 179 -13.35 8.31 8.71
N GLU A 180 -12.97 9.46 8.15
CA GLU A 180 -12.37 9.56 6.82
C GLU A 180 -11.08 8.74 6.70
N HIS A 181 -10.31 8.64 7.78
CA HIS A 181 -9.02 7.96 7.83
C HIS A 181 -9.15 6.45 8.07
N LYS A 182 -10.27 5.98 8.64
CA LYS A 182 -10.52 4.56 8.92
C LYS A 182 -10.69 3.71 7.66
N CYS A 183 -10.40 2.41 7.77
CA CYS A 183 -10.71 1.43 6.74
C CYS A 183 -12.23 1.30 6.54
N LYS A 184 -12.69 0.82 5.37
CA LYS A 184 -14.12 0.81 5.02
C LYS A 184 -15.00 0.06 6.02
N SER A 185 -14.50 -1.05 6.59
CA SER A 185 -15.22 -1.86 7.57
C SER A 185 -15.29 -1.23 8.95
N ALA A 186 -14.51 -0.18 9.20
CA ALA A 186 -14.43 0.54 10.47
C ALA A 186 -15.11 1.93 10.42
N LYS A 187 -15.68 2.34 9.27
CA LYS A 187 -16.37 3.64 9.15
C LYS A 187 -17.79 3.53 9.71
N GLY A 188 -18.21 4.52 10.50
CA GLY A 188 -19.55 4.57 11.09
C GLY A 188 -19.80 3.53 12.18
N VAL A 189 -18.75 2.85 12.66
CA VAL A 189 -18.81 1.83 13.71
C VAL A 189 -18.56 2.51 15.06
N ASP A 190 -19.46 2.27 16.03
CA ASP A 190 -19.23 2.63 17.43
C ASP A 190 -18.52 1.49 18.16
N PHE A 191 -17.20 1.62 18.30
CA PHE A 191 -16.35 0.60 18.93
C PHE A 191 -16.55 0.48 20.45
N SER A 192 -17.43 1.30 21.04
CA SER A 192 -17.84 1.15 22.44
C SER A 192 -18.80 -0.04 22.65
N TYR A 193 -19.49 -0.45 21.58
CA TYR A 193 -20.53 -1.48 21.63
C TYR A 193 -20.40 -2.55 20.53
N GLU A 194 -19.72 -2.24 19.42
CA GLU A 194 -19.59 -3.14 18.27
C GLU A 194 -18.23 -3.86 18.21
N ALA A 195 -18.26 -5.12 17.76
CA ALA A 195 -17.09 -5.96 17.56
C ALA A 195 -16.20 -5.44 16.42
N LEU A 196 -14.89 -5.65 16.54
CA LEU A 196 -13.94 -5.23 15.51
C LEU A 196 -14.01 -6.18 14.29
N PRO A 197 -13.83 -5.66 13.07
CA PRO A 197 -14.04 -6.44 11.85
C PRO A 197 -12.96 -7.53 11.64
N VAL A 198 -13.20 -8.42 10.68
CA VAL A 198 -12.14 -9.25 10.08
C VAL A 198 -11.63 -8.54 8.82
N GLU A 199 -10.33 -8.33 8.72
CA GLU A 199 -9.72 -7.64 7.58
C GLU A 199 -8.53 -8.40 6.99
N ARG A 200 -8.10 -8.01 5.78
CA ARG A 200 -6.91 -8.62 5.16
C ARG A 200 -5.65 -7.86 5.50
N ALA A 201 -4.69 -8.54 6.12
CA ALA A 201 -3.33 -8.09 6.35
C ALA A 201 -2.38 -8.81 5.38
N LEU A 202 -1.95 -8.12 4.32
CA LEU A 202 -1.02 -8.66 3.31
C LEU A 202 -1.47 -10.01 2.70
N GLY A 203 -2.79 -10.16 2.50
CA GLY A 203 -3.39 -11.38 1.92
C GLY A 203 -3.83 -12.45 2.92
N ILE A 204 -3.47 -12.32 4.20
CA ILE A 204 -3.90 -13.19 5.30
C ILE A 204 -5.11 -12.55 5.99
N CYS A 205 -6.02 -13.35 6.54
CA CYS A 205 -7.15 -12.82 7.31
C CYS A 205 -6.69 -12.52 8.73
N TRP A 206 -7.00 -11.32 9.20
CA TRP A 206 -6.72 -10.87 10.55
C TRP A 206 -8.05 -10.65 11.26
N HIS A 207 -8.29 -11.46 12.29
CA HIS A 207 -9.38 -11.23 13.23
C HIS A 207 -8.92 -10.13 14.17
N VAL A 208 -9.42 -8.92 13.97
CA VAL A 208 -8.87 -7.72 14.62
C VAL A 208 -9.06 -7.78 16.12
N GLU A 209 -10.24 -8.18 16.60
CA GLU A 209 -10.55 -8.25 18.04
C GLU A 209 -9.68 -9.26 18.79
N GLU A 210 -9.60 -10.50 18.29
CA GLU A 210 -8.77 -11.55 18.90
C GLU A 210 -7.29 -11.44 18.55
N ASP A 211 -6.95 -10.50 17.67
CA ASP A 211 -5.62 -10.27 17.16
C ASP A 211 -4.93 -11.55 16.65
N CYS A 212 -5.64 -12.33 15.83
CA CYS A 212 -5.14 -13.62 15.33
C CYS A 212 -5.22 -13.71 13.81
N PHE A 213 -4.27 -14.43 13.21
CA PHE A 213 -4.27 -14.70 11.77
C PHE A 213 -5.00 -16.00 11.47
N SER A 214 -5.84 -15.97 10.44
CA SER A 214 -6.51 -17.14 9.88
C SER A 214 -6.31 -17.24 8.37
N TYR A 215 -6.40 -18.46 7.86
CA TYR A 215 -6.42 -18.74 6.44
C TYR A 215 -7.86 -19.06 6.03
N ILE A 216 -8.40 -18.35 5.04
CA ILE A 216 -9.61 -18.82 4.38
C ILE A 216 -9.18 -19.96 3.45
N SER A 217 -9.31 -21.19 3.93
CA SER A 217 -9.29 -22.36 3.05
C SER A 217 -10.57 -22.32 2.20
N LEU A 218 -10.46 -21.79 0.98
CA LEU A 218 -11.45 -22.07 -0.06
C LEU A 218 -11.30 -23.56 -0.37
N CYS A 219 -12.03 -24.41 0.36
CA CYS A 219 -12.16 -25.82 0.02
C CYS A 219 -13.07 -25.90 -1.22
N SER A 220 -12.54 -25.53 -2.38
CA SER A 220 -13.23 -25.76 -3.65
C SER A 220 -13.15 -27.25 -3.93
N ARG A 221 -14.25 -27.98 -3.71
CA ARG A 221 -14.50 -29.24 -4.42
C ARG A 221 -14.67 -28.90 -5.90
N THR A 222 -13.56 -28.73 -6.60
CA THR A 222 -13.55 -28.58 -8.06
C THR A 222 -12.59 -29.61 -8.62
N ASN A 223 -13.16 -30.59 -9.31
CA ASN A 223 -12.43 -31.56 -10.12
C ASN A 223 -11.44 -30.81 -11.03
N LEU A 224 -10.17 -31.15 -10.91
CA LEU A 224 -9.10 -30.63 -11.74
C LEU A 224 -9.29 -31.10 -13.19
N THR A 225 -9.68 -30.19 -14.06
CA THR A 225 -9.35 -30.26 -15.49
C THR A 225 -8.70 -28.94 -15.89
N GLN A 226 -7.38 -28.88 -15.74
CA GLN A 226 -6.57 -27.85 -16.39
C GLN A 226 -6.51 -28.17 -17.89
N ASN A 227 -7.13 -27.33 -18.71
CA ASN A 227 -6.74 -27.19 -20.11
C ASN A 227 -5.89 -25.93 -20.23
N VAL A 228 -4.59 -26.14 -20.44
CA VAL A 228 -3.63 -25.13 -20.87
C VAL A 228 -3.86 -24.89 -22.37
N VAL A 229 -3.98 -23.63 -22.78
CA VAL A 229 -3.86 -23.24 -24.19
C VAL A 229 -2.78 -22.16 -24.26
N TYR A 230 -1.86 -22.36 -25.21
CA TYR A 230 -0.66 -21.56 -25.49
C TYR A 230 -0.96 -20.10 -25.82
#